data_AF-A0A2V6AZK9-F1
#
_entry.id   AF-A0A2V6AZK9-F1
#
_cell.length_a   1.000
_cell.length_b   1.000
_cell.length_c   1.000
_cell.angle_alpha   90.00
_cell.angle_beta   90.00
_cell.angle_gamma   90.00
#
_symmetry.space_group_name_H-M   'P 1'
#
loop_
_entity.id
_entity.type
_entity.pdbx_description
1 polymer ?
#
loop_
_entity_poly.entity_id
_entity_poly.type
_entity_poly.pdbx_seq_one_letter_code
_entity_poly.pdbx_strand_id
1 'polypeptide(L)'
;MNNQDSSRTDLDHSITRRRFIGTTALSSAALLSGGLASLVQRSAFAAGGFDFVEKSIPELQDAMAASQLTSRELTHGYIRRIQSLNPLLHSVIEVNPNAIAIASQLDNERRRGQVRGPLHGIPLLVKDNIATDDQMQTTAGSLAIYGNHVPGDAVIIQQ
;
A
#
# COMPACT_ATOMS: atom_id res chain seq x y z
N MET A 1 -10.47 76.36 11.41
CA MET A 1 -11.57 75.91 12.29
C MET A 1 -11.82 74.44 12.05
N ASN A 2 -11.71 73.64 13.13
CA ASN A 2 -12.56 72.51 13.56
C ASN A 2 -12.96 71.43 12.52
N ASN A 3 -13.00 70.14 12.81
CA ASN A 3 -12.66 69.27 13.95
C ASN A 3 -12.95 67.83 13.46
N GLN A 4 -12.18 66.84 13.94
CA GLN A 4 -12.63 65.50 14.41
C GLN A 4 -13.50 64.62 13.47
N ASP A 5 -12.98 63.46 13.02
CA ASP A 5 -13.29 62.11 13.56
C ASP A 5 -14.25 61.38 12.57
N SER A 6 -14.26 60.09 12.26
CA SER A 6 -13.76 58.87 12.91
C SER A 6 -13.71 57.72 11.89
N SER A 7 -12.90 56.70 12.21
CA SER A 7 -13.11 55.27 11.91
C SER A 7 -12.95 54.73 10.48
N ARG A 8 -11.81 54.05 10.26
CA ARG A 8 -11.76 52.61 9.91
C ARG A 8 -10.32 52.12 10.02
N THR A 9 -10.00 51.54 11.17
CA THR A 9 -8.82 50.73 11.40
C THR A 9 -8.98 49.40 10.67
N ASP A 10 -8.39 49.29 9.48
CA ASP A 10 -8.15 47.99 8.86
C ASP A 10 -6.95 47.33 9.54
N LEU A 11 -7.26 46.39 10.42
CA LEU A 11 -6.31 45.51 11.09
C LEU A 11 -5.78 44.49 10.07
N ASP A 12 -4.60 44.77 9.50
CA ASP A 12 -3.82 43.77 8.79
C ASP A 12 -3.26 42.76 9.81
N HIS A 13 -4.01 41.68 10.05
CA HIS A 13 -3.58 40.51 10.81
C HIS A 13 -2.99 39.45 9.86
N SER A 14 -1.84 39.79 9.25
CA SER A 14 -1.03 38.81 8.53
C SER A 14 -0.18 38.00 9.51
N ILE A 15 -0.76 36.92 10.03
CA ILE A 15 -0.04 35.87 10.78
C ILE A 15 1.05 35.28 9.89
N THR A 16 2.31 35.58 10.21
CA THR A 16 3.47 35.06 9.47
C THR A 16 3.94 33.73 10.09
N ARG A 17 4.27 32.75 9.23
CA ARG A 17 4.70 31.37 9.57
C ARG A 17 5.76 31.27 10.67
N ARG A 18 6.58 32.31 10.84
CA ARG A 18 7.65 32.39 11.85
C ARG A 18 7.14 32.56 13.28
N ARG A 19 5.92 33.07 13.46
CA ARG A 19 5.29 33.29 14.78
C ARG A 19 4.55 32.05 15.31
N PHE A 20 4.32 31.03 14.48
CA PHE A 20 3.64 29.78 14.89
C PHE A 20 4.60 28.78 15.57
N ILE A 21 5.89 28.82 15.23
CA ILE A 21 6.90 27.92 15.81
C ILE A 21 7.33 28.39 17.22
N GLY A 22 7.05 29.64 17.60
CA GLY A 22 7.48 30.21 18.87
C GLY A 22 6.52 30.04 20.07
N THR A 23 5.31 29.52 19.88
CA THR A 23 4.24 29.59 20.90
C THR A 23 3.85 28.28 21.59
N THR A 24 4.61 27.18 21.42
CA THR A 24 4.34 25.91 22.13
C THR A 24 5.14 25.70 23.42
N ALA A 25 5.86 26.71 23.93
CA ALA A 25 6.81 26.54 25.04
C ALA A 25 6.29 26.90 26.44
N LEU A 26 4.99 27.20 26.64
CA LEU A 26 4.47 27.61 27.96
C LEU A 26 3.16 26.90 28.31
N SER A 27 3.24 25.61 28.61
CA SER A 27 2.26 24.90 29.46
C SER A 27 2.95 23.70 30.10
N SER A 28 3.88 24.00 31.02
CA SER A 28 4.54 23.02 31.88
C SER A 28 3.86 23.09 33.24
N ALA A 29 3.11 22.06 33.65
CA ALA A 29 2.96 21.64 35.06
C ALA A 29 1.89 20.53 35.22
N ALA A 30 2.21 19.27 34.87
CA ALA A 30 1.68 18.06 35.53
C ALA A 30 2.05 16.77 34.78
N LEU A 31 3.33 16.44 34.62
CA LEU A 31 3.76 15.10 34.15
C LEU A 31 5.04 14.64 34.84
N LEU A 32 5.14 14.82 36.17
CA LEU A 32 6.28 14.38 36.99
C LEU A 32 6.17 12.93 37.49
N SER A 33 5.47 12.05 36.77
CA SER A 33 5.55 10.61 36.98
C SER A 33 5.41 9.94 35.63
N GLY A 34 6.51 9.38 35.12
CA GLY A 34 6.69 8.86 33.77
C GLY A 34 5.82 7.65 33.38
N GLY A 35 4.51 7.67 33.67
CA GLY A 35 3.55 6.62 33.35
C GLY A 35 2.80 6.82 32.03
N LEU A 36 2.78 8.02 31.44
CA LEU A 36 2.04 8.28 30.20
C LEU A 36 2.90 8.26 28.93
N ALA A 37 4.21 8.53 29.02
CA ALA A 37 5.10 8.48 27.86
C ALA A 37 5.24 7.05 27.28
N SER A 38 5.13 6.02 28.13
CA SER A 38 5.16 4.62 27.70
C SER A 38 3.88 4.16 26.99
N LEU A 39 2.75 4.85 27.21
CA LEU A 39 1.49 4.55 26.53
C LEU A 39 1.38 5.27 25.18
N VAL A 40 2.01 6.44 25.02
CA VAL A 40 2.03 7.19 23.75
C VAL A 40 3.01 6.58 22.74
N GLN A 41 4.10 5.97 23.20
CA GLN A 41 5.11 5.37 22.30
C GLN A 41 4.63 4.10 21.58
N ARG A 42 3.53 3.47 22.05
CA ARG A 42 3.05 2.19 21.49
C ARG A 42 2.10 2.34 20.29
N SER A 43 1.72 3.57 19.93
CA SER A 43 0.75 3.83 18.86
C SER A 43 1.38 4.28 17.54
N ALA A 44 2.70 4.50 17.48
CA ALA A 44 3.39 4.89 16.24
C ALA A 44 3.71 3.71 15.30
N PHE A 45 3.58 2.46 15.77
CA PHE A 45 3.73 1.27 14.92
C PHE A 45 2.45 0.88 14.17
N ALA A 46 1.32 1.54 14.43
CA ALA A 46 0.03 1.15 13.86
C ALA A 46 -0.38 1.93 12.60
N ALA A 47 0.42 2.90 12.14
CA ALA A 47 0.04 3.78 11.03
C ALA A 47 0.97 3.70 9.79
N GLY A 48 2.10 2.99 9.87
CA GLY A 48 2.96 2.73 8.72
C GLY A 48 2.85 1.27 8.32
N GLY A 49 2.10 0.98 7.25
CA GLY A 49 2.16 -0.36 6.64
C GLY A 49 3.60 -0.70 6.23
N PHE A 50 3.94 -1.99 6.20
CA PHE A 50 5.26 -2.44 5.73
C PHE A 50 5.55 -1.89 4.33
N ASP A 51 6.68 -1.18 4.17
CA ASP A 51 7.11 -0.69 2.86
C ASP A 51 7.73 -1.84 2.05
N PHE A 52 6.93 -2.37 1.14
CA PHE A 52 7.30 -3.48 0.27
C PHE A 52 7.94 -3.04 -1.05
N VAL A 53 8.00 -1.73 -1.35
CA VAL A 53 8.56 -1.24 -2.61
C VAL A 53 10.08 -1.38 -2.59
N GLU A 54 10.68 -1.78 -3.71
CA GLU A 54 12.11 -2.09 -3.84
C GLU A 54 12.62 -3.21 -2.91
N LYS A 55 11.73 -4.01 -2.31
CA LYS A 55 12.11 -5.19 -1.53
C LYS A 55 12.34 -6.40 -2.43
N SER A 56 13.43 -7.11 -2.15
CA SER A 56 13.72 -8.39 -2.80
C SER A 56 12.77 -9.49 -2.30
N ILE A 57 12.62 -10.56 -3.09
CA ILE A 57 11.78 -11.71 -2.70
C ILE A 57 12.20 -12.29 -1.34
N PRO A 58 13.50 -12.51 -1.03
CA PRO A 58 13.92 -12.95 0.30
C PRO A 58 13.47 -12.01 1.43
N GLU A 59 13.63 -10.69 1.27
CA GLU A 59 13.17 -9.72 2.29
C GLU A 59 11.65 -9.78 2.50
N LEU A 60 10.87 -9.95 1.43
CA LEU A 60 9.42 -10.11 1.51
C LEU A 60 9.04 -11.43 2.19
N GLN A 61 9.76 -12.52 1.92
CA GLN A 61 9.56 -13.80 2.59
C GLN A 61 9.87 -13.70 4.09
N ASP A 62 10.97 -13.05 4.46
CA ASP A 62 11.35 -12.81 5.85
C ASP A 62 10.28 -11.97 6.59
N ALA A 63 9.79 -10.91 5.95
CA ALA A 63 8.70 -10.08 6.49
C ALA A 63 7.41 -10.89 6.69
N MET A 64 7.06 -11.77 5.74
CA MET A 64 5.90 -12.66 5.88
C MET A 64 6.09 -13.73 6.95
N ALA A 65 7.29 -14.28 7.10
CA ALA A 65 7.61 -15.22 8.17
C ALA A 65 7.55 -14.55 9.56
N ALA A 66 7.99 -13.28 9.64
CA ALA A 66 7.92 -12.46 10.84
C ALA A 66 6.52 -11.89 11.13
N SER A 67 5.50 -12.22 10.31
CA SER A 67 4.13 -11.68 10.42
C SER A 67 4.07 -10.14 10.37
N GLN A 68 5.05 -9.50 9.73
CA GLN A 68 5.08 -8.05 9.49
C GLN A 68 4.33 -7.66 8.21
N LEU A 69 4.12 -8.63 7.32
CA LEU A 69 3.44 -8.51 6.05
C LEU A 69 2.68 -9.81 5.78
N THR A 70 1.52 -9.72 5.13
CA THR A 70 0.82 -10.90 4.59
C THR A 70 0.83 -10.89 3.06
N SER A 71 0.69 -12.06 2.44
CA SER A 71 0.52 -12.20 0.99
C SER A 71 -0.66 -11.36 0.50
N ARG A 72 -1.76 -11.38 1.26
CA ARG A 72 -2.96 -10.58 0.98
C ARG A 72 -2.67 -9.08 1.01
N GLU A 73 -1.95 -8.58 2.02
CA GLU A 73 -1.57 -7.17 2.11
C GLU A 73 -0.63 -6.75 0.98
N LEU A 74 0.36 -7.58 0.66
CA LEU A 74 1.29 -7.35 -0.45
C LEU A 74 0.54 -7.25 -1.78
N THR A 75 -0.31 -8.24 -2.07
CA THR A 75 -1.12 -8.30 -3.30
C THR A 75 -2.06 -7.10 -3.39
N HIS A 76 -2.77 -6.77 -2.31
CA HIS A 76 -3.62 -5.58 -2.27
C HIS A 76 -2.82 -4.29 -2.44
N GLY A 77 -1.61 -4.22 -1.90
CA GLY A 77 -0.68 -3.11 -2.07
C GLY A 77 -0.35 -2.87 -3.54
N TYR A 78 0.02 -3.92 -4.27
CA TYR A 78 0.31 -3.83 -5.70
C TYR A 78 -0.92 -3.54 -6.56
N ILE A 79 -2.10 -4.12 -6.26
CA ILE A 79 -3.34 -3.79 -6.98
C ILE A 79 -3.67 -2.31 -6.86
N ARG A 80 -3.52 -1.70 -5.66
CA ARG A 80 -3.70 -0.24 -5.50
C ARG A 80 -2.72 0.57 -6.33
N ARG A 81 -1.45 0.14 -6.42
CA ARG A 81 -0.43 0.79 -7.26
C ARG A 81 -0.76 0.67 -8.76
N ILE A 82 -1.27 -0.48 -9.19
CA ILE A 82 -1.76 -0.67 -10.56
C ILE A 82 -2.91 0.30 -10.82
N GLN A 83 -3.91 0.37 -9.94
CA GLN A 83 -5.05 1.28 -10.09
C GLN A 83 -4.63 2.76 -10.18
N SER A 84 -3.60 3.18 -9.44
CA SER A 84 -3.15 4.58 -9.46
C SER A 84 -2.23 4.92 -10.65
N LEU A 85 -1.38 4.00 -11.09
CA LEU A 85 -0.34 4.29 -12.10
C LEU A 85 -0.71 3.81 -13.51
N ASN A 86 -1.47 2.72 -13.62
CA ASN A 86 -1.77 2.09 -14.90
C ASN A 86 -2.58 2.95 -15.89
N PRO A 87 -3.44 3.91 -15.48
CA PRO A 87 -4.06 4.85 -16.41
C PRO A 87 -3.07 5.72 -17.19
N LEU A 88 -1.83 5.85 -16.69
CA LEU A 88 -0.75 6.57 -17.36
C LEU A 88 0.21 5.59 -18.05
N LEU A 89 0.59 4.52 -17.35
CA LEU A 89 1.65 3.60 -17.79
C LEU A 89 1.17 2.52 -18.76
N HIS A 90 -0.12 2.17 -18.76
CA HIS A 90 -0.71 1.11 -19.60
C HIS A 90 0.11 -0.19 -19.61
N SER A 91 0.63 -0.59 -18.44
CA SER A 91 1.58 -1.70 -18.30
C SER A 91 0.91 -3.02 -17.91
N VAL A 92 -0.29 -2.97 -17.32
CA VAL A 92 -1.07 -4.15 -16.90
C VAL A 92 -2.38 -4.15 -17.66
N ILE A 93 -2.60 -5.15 -18.51
CA ILE A 93 -3.83 -5.24 -19.33
C ILE A 93 -5.00 -5.82 -18.54
N GLU A 94 -4.72 -6.73 -17.60
CA GLU A 94 -5.73 -7.42 -16.79
C GLU A 94 -5.15 -7.80 -15.42
N VAL A 95 -6.01 -7.84 -14.40
CA VAL A 95 -5.68 -8.29 -13.05
C VAL A 95 -6.59 -9.47 -12.73
N ASN A 96 -6.01 -10.59 -12.26
CA ASN A 96 -6.80 -11.75 -11.87
C ASN A 96 -7.82 -11.38 -10.77
N PRO A 97 -9.13 -11.55 -10.99
CA PRO A 97 -10.16 -11.18 -10.02
C PRO A 97 -10.08 -11.98 -8.71
N ASN A 98 -9.47 -13.15 -8.74
CA ASN A 98 -9.27 -14.04 -7.60
C ASN A 98 -7.94 -13.80 -6.87
N ALA A 99 -7.08 -12.87 -7.31
CA ALA A 99 -5.74 -12.68 -6.75
C ALA A 99 -5.74 -12.50 -5.21
N ILE A 100 -6.68 -11.72 -4.68
CA ILE A 100 -6.82 -11.50 -3.23
C ILE A 100 -7.26 -12.77 -2.49
N ALA A 101 -8.15 -13.57 -3.08
CA ALA A 101 -8.62 -14.81 -2.49
C ALA A 101 -7.49 -15.85 -2.46
N ILE A 102 -6.74 -15.98 -3.56
CA ILE A 102 -5.55 -16.86 -3.66
C ILE A 102 -4.50 -16.44 -2.62
N ALA A 103 -4.20 -15.14 -2.53
CA ALA A 103 -3.25 -14.61 -1.54
C ALA A 103 -3.67 -14.94 -0.10
N SER A 104 -4.96 -14.79 0.22
CA SER A 104 -5.52 -15.14 1.53
C SER A 104 -5.42 -16.63 1.85
N GLN A 105 -5.60 -17.49 0.84
CA GLN A 105 -5.39 -18.93 1.01
C GLN A 105 -3.92 -19.27 1.31
N LEU A 106 -2.98 -18.62 0.62
CA LEU A 106 -1.55 -18.82 0.87
C LEU A 106 -1.14 -18.33 2.26
N ASP A 107 -1.75 -17.27 2.78
CA ASP A 107 -1.57 -16.86 4.18
C ASP A 107 -2.10 -17.93 5.16
N ASN A 108 -3.24 -18.56 4.86
CA ASN A 108 -3.77 -19.66 5.68
C ASN A 108 -2.85 -20.87 5.70
N GLU A 109 -2.28 -21.22 4.54
CA GLU A 109 -1.30 -22.30 4.43
C GLU A 109 -0.04 -22.00 5.24
N ARG A 110 0.50 -20.79 5.13
CA ARG A 110 1.65 -20.34 5.94
C ARG A 110 1.37 -20.47 7.43
N ARG A 111 0.20 -20.04 7.90
CA ARG A 111 -0.21 -20.18 9.32
C ARG A 111 -0.28 -21.63 9.81
N ARG A 112 -0.53 -22.58 8.89
CA ARG A 112 -0.51 -24.03 9.16
C ARG A 112 0.87 -24.67 8.99
N GLY A 113 1.92 -23.87 8.74
CA GLY A 113 3.27 -24.35 8.46
C GLY A 113 3.45 -24.96 7.06
N GLN A 114 2.51 -24.73 6.13
CA GLN A 114 2.52 -25.27 4.77
C GLN A 114 3.10 -24.24 3.79
N VAL A 115 4.41 -24.01 3.84
CA VAL A 115 5.09 -23.10 2.91
C VAL A 115 5.57 -23.90 1.69
N ARG A 116 5.15 -23.48 0.49
CA ARG A 116 5.39 -24.21 -0.77
C ARG A 116 6.78 -23.97 -1.39
N GLY A 117 7.50 -22.94 -0.94
CA GLY A 117 8.82 -22.58 -1.46
C GLY A 117 9.08 -21.07 -1.43
N PRO A 118 10.16 -20.60 -2.09
CA PRO A 118 10.57 -19.19 -2.08
C PRO A 118 9.54 -18.21 -2.65
N LEU A 119 8.62 -18.68 -3.49
CA LEU A 119 7.56 -17.87 -4.10
C LEU A 119 6.21 -17.93 -3.36
N HIS A 120 6.14 -18.62 -2.22
CA HIS A 120 4.89 -18.77 -1.47
C HIS A 120 4.32 -17.40 -1.06
N GLY A 121 3.20 -17.00 -1.66
CA GLY A 121 2.52 -15.73 -1.37
C GLY A 121 3.12 -14.50 -2.07
N ILE A 122 4.01 -14.69 -3.05
CA ILE A 122 4.56 -13.57 -3.86
C ILE A 122 3.65 -13.33 -5.07
N PRO A 123 3.06 -12.14 -5.25
CA PRO A 123 2.30 -11.82 -6.45
C PRO A 123 3.27 -11.61 -7.63
N LEU A 124 2.92 -12.18 -8.79
CA LEU A 124 3.68 -12.09 -10.02
C LEU A 124 2.79 -11.60 -11.15
N LEU A 125 3.38 -10.89 -12.11
CA LEU A 125 2.77 -10.60 -13.40
C LEU A 125 3.39 -11.52 -14.45
N VAL A 126 2.55 -11.98 -15.37
CA VAL A 126 2.96 -12.73 -16.54
C VAL A 126 2.54 -11.98 -17.79
N LYS A 127 3.28 -12.16 -18.88
CA LYS A 127 2.98 -11.50 -20.15
C LYS A 127 1.73 -12.13 -20.77
N ASP A 128 0.88 -11.33 -21.41
CA ASP A 128 -0.40 -11.75 -22.03
C ASP A 128 -0.27 -12.77 -23.20
N ASN A 129 0.94 -13.20 -23.52
CA ASN A 129 1.20 -14.32 -24.43
C ASN A 129 1.52 -15.64 -23.69
N ILE A 130 1.39 -15.66 -22.36
CA ILE A 130 1.55 -16.83 -21.50
C ILE A 130 0.16 -17.25 -21.04
N ALA A 131 -0.22 -18.49 -21.35
CA ALA A 131 -1.54 -19.01 -21.02
C ALA A 131 -1.72 -19.19 -19.51
N THR A 132 -2.83 -18.65 -18.99
CA THR A 132 -3.37 -18.96 -17.66
C THR A 132 -4.79 -19.49 -17.83
N ASP A 133 -5.07 -20.68 -17.32
CA ASP A 133 -6.42 -21.28 -17.31
C ASP A 133 -7.17 -20.86 -16.06
N ASP A 134 -7.37 -19.55 -15.96
CA ASP A 134 -8.11 -18.90 -14.89
C ASP A 134 -9.17 -17.94 -15.47
N GLN A 135 -9.56 -16.92 -14.72
CA GLN A 135 -10.56 -15.94 -15.17
C GLN A 135 -9.95 -14.81 -16.02
N MET A 136 -8.65 -14.86 -16.33
CA MET A 136 -8.01 -13.89 -17.20
C MET A 136 -8.03 -14.33 -18.67
N GLN A 137 -7.84 -13.37 -19.56
CA GLN A 137 -7.65 -13.60 -20.99
C GLN A 137 -6.17 -13.87 -21.31
N THR A 138 -5.92 -14.56 -22.42
CA THR A 138 -4.58 -14.66 -23.03
C THR A 138 -4.69 -14.23 -24.48
N THR A 139 -4.44 -12.95 -24.76
CA THR A 139 -4.75 -12.35 -26.08
C THR A 139 -3.51 -12.09 -26.94
N ALA A 140 -2.31 -12.22 -26.38
CA ALA A 140 -1.05 -11.75 -26.96
C ALA A 140 -1.12 -10.29 -27.47
N GLY A 141 -1.95 -9.45 -26.85
CA GLY A 141 -2.23 -8.07 -27.24
C GLY A 141 -3.12 -7.91 -28.48
N SER A 142 -3.83 -8.96 -28.92
CA SER A 142 -4.64 -8.96 -30.14
C SER A 142 -6.12 -9.16 -29.86
N LEU A 143 -6.95 -8.23 -30.34
CA LEU A 143 -8.41 -8.35 -30.29
C LEU A 143 -8.95 -9.57 -31.06
N ALA A 144 -8.17 -10.12 -32.01
CA ALA A 144 -8.58 -11.31 -32.77
C ALA A 144 -8.69 -12.57 -31.91
N ILE A 145 -8.03 -12.60 -30.75
CA ILE A 145 -7.98 -13.74 -29.81
C ILE A 145 -8.75 -13.42 -28.52
N TYR A 146 -9.30 -12.20 -28.39
CA TYR A 146 -10.08 -11.81 -27.22
C TYR A 146 -11.31 -12.71 -27.05
N GLY A 147 -11.55 -13.18 -25.81
CA GLY A 147 -12.64 -14.10 -25.50
C GLY A 147 -12.33 -15.56 -25.82
N ASN A 148 -11.13 -15.88 -26.29
CA ASN A 148 -10.70 -17.27 -26.45
C ASN A 148 -10.32 -17.89 -25.10
N HIS A 149 -10.73 -19.14 -24.89
CA HIS A 149 -10.30 -19.94 -23.75
C HIS A 149 -9.07 -20.76 -24.10
N VAL A 150 -8.06 -20.72 -23.25
CA VAL A 150 -6.89 -21.60 -23.35
C VAL A 150 -7.25 -23.01 -22.86
N PRO A 151 -6.62 -24.08 -23.36
CA PRO A 151 -6.90 -25.45 -22.93
C PRO A 151 -6.31 -25.81 -21.56
N GLY A 152 -5.50 -24.92 -20.98
CA GLY A 152 -4.78 -25.14 -19.73
C GLY A 152 -3.68 -24.11 -19.52
N ASP A 153 -3.17 -24.06 -18.28
CA ASP A 153 -2.00 -23.26 -17.91
C ASP A 153 -0.77 -23.61 -18.76
N ALA A 154 0.04 -22.60 -19.10
CA ALA A 154 1.38 -22.84 -19.63
C ALA A 154 2.25 -23.59 -18.60
N VAL A 155 3.22 -24.39 -19.07
CA VAL A 155 4.09 -25.22 -18.19
C VAL A 155 4.75 -24.42 -17.07
N ILE A 156 5.16 -23.17 -17.34
CA ILE A 156 5.79 -22.29 -16.36
C ILE A 156 4.85 -21.78 -15.27
N ILE A 157 3.53 -21.84 -15.49
CA ILE A 157 2.51 -21.43 -14.51
C ILE A 157 2.19 -22.59 -13.55
N GLN A 158 2.38 -23.84 -13.98
CA GLN A 158 2.03 -25.04 -13.22
C GLN A 158 3.05 -25.46 -12.13
N GLN A 159 4.21 -24.80 -12.04
CA GLN A 159 5.35 -25.24 -11.22
C GLN A 159 5.24 -24.91 -9.73
#